data_AF-A0A857MN68-F1
#
_entry.id   AF-A0A857MN68-F1
#
_cell.length_a   1.000
_cell.length_b   1.000
_cell.length_c   1.000
_cell.angle_alpha   90.00
_cell.angle_beta   90.00
_cell.angle_gamma   90.00
#
_symmetry.space_group_name_H-M   'P 1'
#
loop_
_entity.id
_entity.type
_entity.pdbx_description
1 polymer ?
#
loop_
_entity_poly.entity_id
_entity_poly.type
_entity_poly.pdbx_seq_one_letter_code
_entity_poly.pdbx_strand_id
1 'polypeptide(L)' 'MSRKIVSMQIRVTDDLRERAKAVAKKHGLTLSELVLQLLAQTGDKQLKDLVNKELKERPKPGRPWDK' A
#
# COMPACT_ATOMS: atom_id res chain seq x y z
N MET A 1 -18.28 -11.42 -5.95
CA MET A 1 -17.43 -11.06 -7.11
C MET A 1 -15.98 -11.06 -6.64
N SER A 2 -15.07 -11.72 -7.35
CA SER A 2 -13.65 -11.67 -7.00
C SER A 2 -13.13 -10.24 -7.15
N ARG A 3 -12.25 -9.82 -6.26
CA ARG A 3 -11.71 -8.45 -6.23
C ARG A 3 -10.64 -8.34 -7.32
N LYS A 4 -10.88 -7.52 -8.35
CA LYS A 4 -9.85 -7.22 -9.34
C LYS A 4 -8.74 -6.38 -8.69
N ILE A 5 -7.55 -6.96 -8.57
CA ILE A 5 -6.36 -6.26 -8.08
C ILE A 5 -5.76 -5.48 -9.25
N VAL A 6 -5.47 -4.20 -9.02
CA VAL A 6 -4.86 -3.31 -10.01
C VAL A 6 -3.64 -2.63 -9.40
N SER A 7 -2.66 -2.29 -10.25
CA SER A 7 -1.47 -1.56 -9.81
C SER A 7 -1.67 -0.05 -9.90
N MET A 8 -1.14 0.67 -8.91
CA MET A 8 -0.99 2.12 -8.94
C MET A 8 0.48 2.45 -9.16
N GLN A 9 0.81 3.08 -10.28
CA GLN A 9 2.19 3.45 -10.62
C GLN A 9 2.51 4.85 -10.13
N ILE A 10 3.65 5.00 -9.46
CA ILE A 10 4.19 6.29 -9.03
C ILE A 10 5.59 6.43 -9.62
N ARG A 11 5.81 7.45 -10.45
CA ARG A 11 7.13 7.73 -11.04
C ARG A 11 7.96 8.54 -10.04
N VAL A 12 9.12 8.02 -9.67
CA VAL A 12 10.04 8.61 -8.69
C VAL A 12 11.49 8.32 -9.09
N THR A 13 12.43 9.06 -8.52
CA THR A 13 13.86 8.73 -8.62
C THR A 13 14.21 7.48 -7.79
N ASP A 14 15.32 6.83 -8.13
CA ASP A 14 15.79 5.64 -7.40
C ASP A 14 16.07 5.96 -5.92
N ASP A 15 16.74 7.08 -5.64
CA ASP A 15 17.07 7.49 -4.27
C ASP A 15 15.83 7.67 -3.39
N LEU A 16 14.75 8.26 -3.94
CA LEU A 16 13.50 8.43 -3.22
C LEU A 16 12.86 7.08 -2.93
N ARG A 17 12.86 6.15 -3.91
CA ARG A 17 12.33 4.80 -3.73
C ARG A 17 13.08 4.04 -2.64
N GLU A 18 14.41 4.07 -2.65
CA GLU A 18 15.22 3.35 -1.67
C GLU A 18 15.06 3.94 -0.26
N ARG A 19 14.99 5.28 -0.15
CA ARG A 19 14.70 5.93 1.13
C ARG A 19 13.31 5.57 1.64
N ALA A 20 12.29 5.57 0.79
CA ALA A 20 10.93 5.21 1.17
C ALA A 20 10.82 3.76 1.65
N LYS A 21 11.51 2.82 0.98
CA LYS A 21 11.62 1.42 1.44
C LYS A 21 12.26 1.32 2.83
N ALA A 22 13.34 2.07 3.07
CA ALA A 22 14.01 2.06 4.36
C ALA A 22 13.10 2.59 5.48
N VAL A 23 12.32 3.65 5.21
CA VAL A 23 11.31 4.16 6.15
C VAL A 23 10.22 3.13 6.41
N ALA A 24 9.65 2.52 5.37
CA ALA A 24 8.62 1.48 5.54
C ALA A 24 9.12 0.33 6.42
N LYS A 25 10.35 -0.15 6.17
CA LYS A 25 10.97 -1.23 6.95
C LYS A 25 11.16 -0.85 8.43
N LYS A 26 11.51 0.40 8.75
CA LYS A 26 11.63 0.89 10.14
C LYS A 26 10.30 0.79 10.90
N HIS A 27 9.17 0.89 10.20
CA HIS A 27 7.84 0.75 10.77
C HIS A 27 7.27 -0.68 10.67
N GLY A 28 8.06 -1.66 10.20
CA GLY A 28 7.60 -3.03 10.00
C GLY A 28 6.59 -3.18 8.85
N LEU A 29 6.57 -2.22 7.91
CA LEU A 29 5.65 -2.16 6.78
C LEU A 29 6.36 -2.45 5.47
N THR A 30 5.60 -2.96 4.49
CA THR A 30 5.97 -2.89 3.08
C THR A 30 5.79 -1.47 2.54
N LEU A 31 6.48 -1.15 1.44
CA LEU A 31 6.34 0.16 0.79
C LEU A 31 4.88 0.47 0.42
N SER A 32 4.12 -0.53 -0.05
CA SER A 32 2.71 -0.34 -0.38
C SER A 32 1.84 -0.05 0.83
N GLU A 33 2.07 -0.73 1.96
CA GLU A 33 1.31 -0.48 3.19
C GLU A 33 1.56 0.92 3.72
N LEU A 34 2.82 1.38 3.68
CA LEU A 34 3.16 2.77 4.04
C LEU A 34 2.38 3.76 3.16
N VAL A 35 2.40 3.58 1.84
CA VAL A 35 1.68 4.47 0.90
C VAL A 35 0.17 4.45 1.16
N LEU A 36 -0.41 3.27 1.39
CA LEU A 36 -1.83 3.13 1.73
C LEU A 36 -2.18 3.87 3.02
N GLN A 37 -1.38 3.71 4.08
CA GLN A 37 -1.59 4.43 5.33
C GLN A 37 -1.53 5.95 5.16
N LEU A 38 -0.61 6.45 4.33
CA LEU A 38 -0.54 7.88 3.99
C LEU A 38 -1.79 8.35 3.23
N LEU A 39 -2.31 7.55 2.28
CA LEU A 39 -3.55 7.87 1.57
C LEU A 39 -4.75 7.97 2.53
N ALA A 40 -4.83 7.14 3.56
CA ALA A 40 -5.87 7.21 4.59
C ALA A 40 -5.81 8.49 5.46
N GLN A 41 -4.70 9.24 5.43
CA GLN A 41 -4.51 10.47 6.20
C GLN A 41 -4.85 11.74 5.40
N THR A 42 -5.27 11.61 4.14
CA THR A 42 -5.56 12.74 3.24
C THR A 42 -6.83 13.54 3.59
N GLY A 43 -7.61 13.09 4.57
CA GLY A 43 -8.84 13.76 5.03
C GLY A 43 -10.12 13.31 4.34
N ASP A 44 -10.03 12.51 3.27
CA ASP A 44 -11.20 11.92 2.61
C ASP A 44 -11.68 10.65 3.34
N LYS A 45 -12.93 10.69 3.82
CA LYS A 45 -13.52 9.60 4.61
C LYS A 45 -13.69 8.33 3.79
N GLN A 46 -14.15 8.44 2.54
CA GLN A 46 -14.40 7.29 1.68
C GLN A 46 -13.10 6.58 1.30
N LEU A 47 -12.06 7.35 0.98
CA LEU A 47 -10.72 6.84 0.71
C LEU A 47 -10.13 6.14 1.93
N LYS A 48 -10.27 6.73 3.13
CA LYS A 48 -9.84 6.11 4.38
C LYS A 48 -10.51 4.75 4.62
N ASP A 49 -11.81 4.65 4.38
CA ASP A 49 -12.56 3.40 4.54
C ASP A 49 -12.11 2.33 3.53
N LEU A 50 -11.89 2.73 2.27
CA LEU A 50 -11.38 1.83 1.22
C LEU A 50 -9.96 1.33 1.52
N VAL A 51 -9.07 2.21 2.00
CA VAL A 51 -7.71 1.85 2.41
C VAL A 51 -7.74 0.86 3.57
N ASN A 52 -8.55 1.12 4.60
CA ASN A 52 -8.64 0.23 5.76
C ASN A 52 -9.16 -1.15 5.37
N LYS A 53 -10.07 -1.23 4.39
CA LYS A 53 -10.53 -2.48 3.82
C LYS A 53 -9.41 -3.20 3.04
N GLU A 54 -8.68 -2.48 2.19
CA GLU A 54 -7.51 -3.02 1.48
C GLU A 54 -6.49 -3.62 2.45
N LEU A 55 -6.07 -2.87 3.47
CA LEU A 55 -5.06 -3.32 4.44
C LEU A 55 -5.47 -4.59 5.20
N LYS A 56 -6.78 -4.80 5.44
CA LYS A 56 -7.31 -6.00 6.11
C LYS A 56 -7.38 -7.21 5.18
N GLU A 57 -7.77 -7.00 3.94
CA GLU A 57 -8.02 -8.08 2.97
C GLU A 57 -6.76 -8.46 2.16
N ARG A 58 -5.71 -7.66 2.25
CA ARG A 58 -4.46 -7.85 1.50
C ARG A 58 -3.83 -9.22 1.80
N PRO A 59 -3.42 -9.98 0.78
CA PRO A 59 -2.63 -11.18 1.00
C PRO A 59 -1.28 -10.82 1.64
N LYS A 60 -0.86 -11.63 2.63
CA LYS A 60 0.44 -11.47 3.28
C LYS A 60 1.58 -11.60 2.25
N PRO A 61 2.73 -10.93 2.46
CA PRO A 61 3.91 -11.11 1.63
C PRO A 61 4.22 -12.60 1.40
N GLY A 62 4.33 -13.03 0.15
CA GLY A 62 4.55 -14.42 -0.23
C GLY A 62 3.30 -15.24 -0.58
N ARG A 63 2.08 -14.72 -0.35
CA ARG A 63 0.85 -15.29 -0.94
C ARG A 63 0.65 -14.75 -2.36
N PRO A 64 0.29 -15.61 -3.34
CA PRO A 64 -0.08 -15.15 -4.68
C PRO A 64 -1.27 -14.20 -4.65
N TRP A 65 -1.25 -13.20 -5.53
CA TRP A 65 -2.35 -12.26 -5.74
C TRP A 65 -3.44 -12.82 -6.67
N ASP A 66 -3.13 -13.87 -7.44
CA ASP A 66 -3.97 -14.44 -8.49
C ASP A 66 -4.68 -15.74 -8.05
N LYS A 67 -5.64 -15.66 -7.13
CA LYS A 67 -6.63 -16.75 -6.95
C LYS A 67 -8.05 -16.23 -7.00
#